data_AF-A0A0S4JZB5-F1
#
_entry.id   AF-A0A0S4JZB5-F1
#
_cell.length_a   1.000
_cell.length_b   1.000
_cell.length_c   1.000
_cell.angle_alpha   90.00
_cell.angle_beta   90.00
_cell.angle_gamma   90.00
#
_symmetry.space_group_name_H-M   'P 1'
#
loop_
_entity.id
_entity.type
_entity.pdbx_description
1 polymer ?
#
loop_
_entity_poly.entity_id
_entity_poly.type
_entity_poly.pdbx_seq_one_letter_code
_entity_poly.pdbx_strand_id
1 'polypeptide(L)'
;MQWGSSITFFYAGENSLVGTIPSEWGSLWTKLRAFYASNNSLEGTLPSTWSPTLERLRLFGNKLQGSLPLRWAQLTRLAVLFLHDNQIS
;
A
#
# COMPACT_ATOMS: atom_id res chain seq x y z
N MET A 1 11.09 -8.48 13.75
CA MET A 1 10.04 -9.46 13.41
C MET A 1 10.46 -10.23 12.16
N GLN A 2 10.63 -11.57 12.25
CA GLN A 2 11.26 -12.40 11.21
C GLN A 2 10.54 -12.40 9.86
N TRP A 3 9.26 -12.04 9.81
CA TRP A 3 8.46 -12.07 8.58
C TRP A 3 8.65 -10.82 7.70
N GLY A 4 9.10 -9.70 8.27
CA GLY A 4 9.18 -8.42 7.55
C GLY A 4 10.00 -8.52 6.26
N SER A 5 11.19 -9.13 6.31
CA SER A 5 12.10 -9.21 5.17
C SER A 5 11.81 -10.31 4.14
N SER A 6 10.76 -11.12 4.35
CA SER A 6 10.45 -12.28 3.50
C SER A 6 9.17 -12.11 2.69
N ILE A 7 8.27 -11.20 3.09
CA ILE A 7 7.03 -10.96 2.35
C ILE A 7 7.36 -10.39 0.97
N THR A 8 6.88 -11.09 -0.06
CA THR A 8 6.97 -10.67 -1.46
C THR A 8 5.61 -10.25 -2.01
N PHE A 9 4.54 -10.93 -1.57
CA PHE A 9 3.17 -10.66 -1.96
C PHE A 9 2.31 -10.58 -0.70
N PHE A 10 1.50 -9.53 -0.60
CA PHE A 10 0.52 -9.37 0.44
C PHE A 10 -0.86 -9.19 -0.19
N TYR A 11 -1.77 -10.14 0.04
CA TYR A 11 -3.12 -10.16 -0.51
C TYR A 11 -4.12 -10.21 0.64
N ALA A 12 -4.91 -9.14 0.75
CA ALA A 12 -5.94 -8.98 1.76
C ALA A 12 -7.13 -8.18 1.22
N GLY A 13 -7.36 -8.21 -0.09
CA GLY A 13 -8.52 -7.57 -0.71
C GLY A 13 -9.82 -8.31 -0.41
N GLU A 14 -10.96 -7.64 -0.58
CA GLU A 14 -12.30 -8.20 -0.36
C GLU A 14 -12.48 -8.76 1.06
N ASN A 15 -12.17 -7.93 2.04
CA ASN A 15 -12.31 -8.26 3.45
C ASN A 15 -13.03 -7.10 4.18
N SER A 16 -13.16 -7.24 5.50
CA SER A 16 -13.69 -6.19 6.38
C SER A 16 -12.58 -5.55 7.23
N LEU A 17 -11.36 -5.42 6.67
CA LEU A 17 -10.25 -4.80 7.39
C LEU A 17 -10.55 -3.31 7.63
N VAL A 18 -10.19 -2.85 8.83
CA VAL A 18 -10.37 -1.47 9.30
C VAL A 18 -9.04 -0.91 9.83
N GLY A 19 -9.01 0.41 10.03
CA GLY A 19 -7.82 1.12 10.52
C GLY A 19 -6.89 1.59 9.40
N THR A 20 -5.68 1.98 9.75
CA THR A 20 -4.72 2.60 8.84
C THR A 20 -3.72 1.60 8.28
N ILE A 21 -3.08 1.94 7.15
CA ILE A 21 -1.93 1.20 6.63
C ILE A 21 -0.67 1.68 7.38
N PRO A 22 0.01 0.83 8.16
CA PRO A 22 1.17 1.25 8.95
C PRO A 22 2.35 1.69 8.07
N SER A 23 2.93 2.84 8.39
CA SER A 23 4.04 3.42 7.62
C SER A 23 5.32 2.59 7.71
N GLU A 24 5.47 1.85 8.80
CA GLU A 24 6.61 1.00 9.15
C GLU A 24 6.72 -0.20 8.20
N TRP A 25 5.63 -0.61 7.54
CA TRP A 25 5.66 -1.73 6.59
C TRP A 25 6.53 -1.44 5.37
N GLY A 26 6.63 -0.18 4.95
CA GLY A 26 7.45 0.21 3.80
C GLY A 26 8.94 -0.05 4.01
N SER A 27 9.44 0.10 5.24
CA SER A 27 10.83 -0.20 5.59
C SER A 27 11.05 -1.65 6.02
N LEU A 28 10.02 -2.30 6.59
CA LEU A 28 10.10 -3.70 7.00
C LEU A 28 10.05 -4.66 5.80
N TRP A 29 9.16 -4.41 4.83
CA TRP A 29 8.90 -5.32 3.71
C TRP A 29 9.81 -5.07 2.51
N THR A 30 11.11 -5.24 2.73
CA THR A 30 12.17 -4.90 1.76
C THR A 30 12.10 -5.68 0.43
N LYS A 31 11.33 -6.77 0.36
CA LYS A 31 11.15 -7.60 -0.86
C LYS A 31 9.73 -7.55 -1.45
N LEU A 32 8.85 -6.69 -0.94
CA LEU A 32 7.46 -6.61 -1.40
C LEU A 32 7.38 -6.17 -2.86
N ARG A 33 6.73 -6.99 -3.69
CA ARG A 33 6.45 -6.74 -5.11
C ARG A 33 4.99 -6.38 -5.36
N ALA A 34 4.04 -6.96 -4.62
CA ALA A 34 2.64 -6.59 -4.73
C ALA A 34 1.95 -6.46 -3.37
N PHE A 35 1.18 -5.38 -3.22
CA PHE A 35 0.31 -5.14 -2.10
C PHE A 35 -1.12 -4.91 -2.60
N TYR A 36 -2.01 -5.86 -2.34
CA TYR A 36 -3.44 -5.78 -2.70
C TYR A 36 -4.29 -5.80 -1.44
N ALA A 37 -4.98 -4.69 -1.17
CA ALA A 37 -5.92 -4.56 -0.07
C ALA A 37 -7.19 -3.80 -0.49
N SER A 38 -7.57 -3.95 -1.76
CA SER A 38 -8.77 -3.34 -2.34
C SER A 38 -10.06 -3.84 -1.69
N ASN A 39 -11.13 -3.07 -1.73
CA ASN A 39 -12.45 -3.42 -1.20
C ASN A 39 -12.37 -3.82 0.29
N ASN A 40 -11.96 -2.86 1.12
CA ASN A 40 -11.94 -2.95 2.58
C ASN A 40 -12.53 -1.65 3.18
N SER A 41 -12.36 -1.45 4.49
CA SER A 41 -12.67 -0.19 5.17
C SER A 41 -11.41 0.46 5.76
N LEU A 42 -10.27 0.35 5.05
CA LEU A 42 -9.03 1.02 5.45
C LEU A 42 -9.20 2.53 5.33
N GLU A 43 -8.65 3.27 6.29
CA GLU A 43 -8.80 4.72 6.42
C GLU A 43 -7.44 5.41 6.66
N GLY A 44 -7.48 6.75 6.78
CA GLY A 44 -6.27 7.56 6.95
C GLY A 44 -5.54 7.86 5.64
N THR A 45 -4.27 8.20 5.73
CA THR A 45 -3.47 8.64 4.58
C THR A 45 -2.62 7.51 4.00
N LEU A 46 -2.19 7.68 2.75
CA LEU A 46 -1.26 6.77 2.10
C LEU A 46 0.12 6.78 2.80
N PRO A 47 0.72 5.61 3.12
CA PRO A 47 2.08 5.55 3.63
C PRO A 47 3.06 6.26 2.71
N SER A 48 3.89 7.14 3.28
CA SER A 48 4.91 7.85 2.50
C SER A 48 6.02 6.92 1.99
N THR A 49 6.23 5.79 2.67
CA THR A 49 7.31 4.83 2.36
C THR A 49 6.72 3.48 1.98
N TRP A 50 7.28 2.89 0.93
CA TRP A 50 7.02 1.52 0.48
C TRP A 50 8.33 0.83 0.16
N SER A 51 8.26 -0.48 -0.05
CA SER A 51 9.40 -1.24 -0.56
C SER A 51 9.92 -0.66 -1.87
N PRO A 52 11.25 -0.50 -2.05
CA PRO A 52 11.82 -0.08 -3.34
C PRO A 52 11.61 -1.13 -4.44
N THR A 53 11.21 -2.35 -4.07
CA THR A 53 10.90 -3.43 -5.01
C THR A 53 9.42 -3.49 -5.43
N LEU A 54 8.59 -2.57 -4.93
CA LEU A 54 7.14 -2.59 -5.18
C LEU A 54 6.84 -2.34 -6.66
N GLU A 55 6.09 -3.27 -7.26
CA GLU A 55 5.69 -3.21 -8.67
C GLU A 55 4.20 -2.92 -8.82
N ARG A 56 3.38 -3.36 -7.84
CA ARG A 56 1.91 -3.29 -7.94
C ARG A 56 1.29 -2.90 -6.61
N LEU A 57 0.51 -1.83 -6.62
CA LEU A 57 -0.24 -1.35 -5.47
C LEU A 57 -1.73 -1.21 -5.83
N ARG A 58 -2.59 -1.97 -5.15
CA ARG A 58 -4.05 -1.90 -5.32
C ARG A 58 -4.72 -1.62 -3.98
N LEU A 59 -5.25 -0.41 -3.84
CA LEU A 59 -5.93 0.08 -2.64
C LEU A 59 -7.33 0.62 -2.94
N PHE A 60 -7.85 0.40 -4.15
CA PHE A 60 -9.16 0.91 -4.55
C PHE A 60 -10.30 0.38 -3.65
N GLY A 61 -11.39 1.12 -3.54
CA GLY A 61 -12.55 0.73 -2.72
C GLY A 61 -12.23 0.73 -1.22
N ASN A 62 -11.66 1.84 -0.73
CA ASN A 62 -11.36 2.07 0.68
C ASN A 62 -11.77 3.50 1.08
N LYS A 63 -11.43 3.92 2.30
CA LYS A 63 -11.68 5.27 2.85
C LYS A 63 -10.38 6.06 3.00
N LEU A 64 -9.38 5.80 2.16
CA LEU A 64 -8.09 6.50 2.22
C LEU A 64 -8.25 7.94 1.71
N GLN A 65 -7.55 8.88 2.34
CA GLN A 65 -7.69 10.32 2.08
C GLN A 65 -6.33 11.04 1.95
N GLY A 66 -6.37 12.28 1.49
CA GLY A 66 -5.19 13.13 1.29
C GLY A 66 -4.60 13.02 -0.11
N SER A 67 -3.33 13.36 -0.28
CA SER A 67 -2.65 13.37 -1.58
C SER A 67 -1.66 12.22 -1.75
N LEU A 68 -1.24 11.98 -2.98
CA LEU A 68 -0.11 11.09 -3.28
C LEU A 68 1.17 11.60 -2.61
N PRO A 69 1.86 10.79 -1.78
CA PRO A 69 3.11 11.21 -1.15
C PRO A 69 4.20 11.46 -2.20
N LEU A 70 4.87 12.61 -2.15
CA LEU A 70 5.95 12.96 -3.09
C LEU A 70 7.08 11.91 -3.14
N ARG A 71 7.33 11.24 -2.01
CA ARG A 71 8.33 10.15 -1.90
C ARG A 71 8.04 8.98 -2.84
N TRP A 72 6.79 8.78 -3.28
CA TRP A 72 6.46 7.73 -4.25
C TRP A 72 7.11 7.93 -5.61
N ALA A 73 7.63 9.13 -5.92
CA ALA A 73 8.49 9.35 -7.10
C ALA A 73 9.75 8.46 -7.10
N GLN A 74 10.15 7.91 -5.95
CA GLN A 74 11.28 6.99 -5.82
C GLN A 74 10.91 5.53 -6.12
N LEU A 75 9.62 5.20 -6.26
CA LEU A 75 9.13 3.85 -6.55
C LEU A 75 9.28 3.55 -8.04
N THR A 76 10.52 3.50 -8.53
CA THR A 76 10.87 3.38 -9.96
C THR A 76 10.43 2.06 -10.60
N ARG A 77 10.04 1.07 -9.80
CA ARG A 77 9.49 -0.22 -10.26
C ARG A 77 7.97 -0.27 -10.28
N LEU A 78 7.28 0.72 -9.71
CA LEU A 78 5.83 0.73 -9.62
C LEU A 78 5.24 0.88 -11.02
N ALA A 79 4.62 -0.19 -11.51
CA ALA A 79 4.02 -0.26 -12.83
C ALA A 79 2.48 -0.26 -12.79
N VAL A 80 1.90 -0.65 -11.66
CA VAL A 80 0.44 -0.71 -11.47
C VAL A 80 0.06 0.02 -10.19
N LEU A 81 -0.76 1.06 -10.32
CA LEU A 81 -1.29 1.82 -9.20
C LEU A 81 -2.80 2.03 -9.36
N PHE A 82 -3.60 1.37 -8.51
CA PHE A 82 -5.05 1.56 -8.47
C PHE A 82 -5.47 2.14 -7.12
N LEU A 83 -5.97 3.38 -7.16
CA LEU A 83 -6.42 4.15 -6.00
C LEU A 83 -7.84 4.71 -6.14
N HIS A 84 -8.55 4.40 -7.23
CA HIS A 84 -9.94 4.85 -7.44
C HIS A 84 -10.85 4.40 -6.29
N ASP A 85 -12.02 5.01 -6.16
CA ASP A 85 -12.95 4.72 -5.07
C ASP A 85 -12.30 4.87 -3.68
N ASN A 86 -11.59 5.99 -3.51
CA ASN A 86 -11.07 6.53 -2.26
C ASN A 86 -11.33 8.05 -2.23
N GLN A 87 -10.85 8.75 -1.21
CA GLN A 87 -10.93 10.20 -1.05
C GLN A 87 -9.57 10.88 -1.31
N ILE A 88 -8.81 10.35 -2.28
CA ILE A 88 -7.49 10.86 -2.65
C ILE A 88 -7.63 12.04 -3.62
N SER A 89 -6.94 13.15 -3.33
CA SER A 89 -6.88 14.39 -4.14
C SER A 89 -5.70 14.42 -5.09
#